data_AF-B7AR83-F1
#
_entry.id   AF-B7AR83-F1
#
_cell.length_a   1.000
_cell.length_b   1.000
_cell.length_c   1.000
_cell.angle_alpha   90.00
_cell.angle_beta   90.00
_cell.angle_gamma   90.00
#
_symmetry.space_group_name_H-M   'P 1'
#
loop_
_entity.id
_entity.type
_entity.pdbx_description
1 polymer ?
#
loop_
_entity_poly.entity_id
_entity_poly.type
_entity_poly.pdbx_seq_one_letter_code
_entity_poly.pdbx_strand_id
1 'polypeptide(L)'
;MKQRETFASRLGFILVSAGCAIGLGNVWKFPYICGQYGGAAFIVIYLVFLAILGLPILVCEFTIGRASRGSMAVALDTLEKKGTRWHRLKWGCMAGSYLLMMFYTLVGGWMLCYMWKYVSGQIVGLDTVQIAGSFSDMLQSPVQMTGWMIAAVVISFGICALGLQNGVEKITK
;
A
#
# COMPACT_ATOMS: atom_id res chain seq x y z
N MET A 1 -18.33 21.29 11.63
CA MET A 1 -17.35 20.52 10.82
C MET A 1 -16.18 20.16 11.73
N LYS A 2 -15.81 18.88 11.82
CA LYS A 2 -14.60 18.46 12.55
C LYS A 2 -13.38 19.14 11.90
N GLN A 3 -12.55 19.80 12.70
CA GLN A 3 -11.34 20.46 12.19
C GLN A 3 -10.39 19.39 11.61
N ARG A 4 -9.81 19.64 10.44
CA ARG A 4 -8.94 18.67 9.76
C ARG A 4 -7.70 18.39 10.61
N GLU A 5 -7.44 17.11 10.88
CA GLU A 5 -6.27 16.69 11.63
C GLU A 5 -4.97 16.97 10.85
N THR A 6 -3.92 17.35 11.58
CA THR A 6 -2.56 17.51 11.07
C THR A 6 -1.63 16.57 11.82
N PHE A 7 -0.48 16.22 11.25
CA PHE A 7 0.53 15.43 11.95
C PHE A 7 0.97 16.12 13.24
N ALA A 8 1.08 15.35 14.32
CA ALA A 8 1.53 15.85 15.62
C ALA A 8 3.05 16.08 15.65
N SER A 9 3.84 15.34 14.87
CA SER A 9 5.28 15.59 14.74
C SER A 9 5.82 15.40 13.32
N ARG A 10 6.98 16.04 13.04
CA ARG A 10 7.71 15.86 11.78
C ARG A 10 8.14 14.41 11.56
N LEU A 11 8.59 13.74 12.64
CA LEU A 11 8.91 12.32 12.60
C LEU A 11 7.69 11.48 12.25
N GLY A 12 6.52 11.79 12.82
CA GLY A 12 5.27 11.12 12.47
C GLY A 12 4.94 11.24 10.98
N PHE A 13 5.08 12.44 10.40
CA PHE A 13 4.91 12.62 8.96
C PHE A 13 5.89 11.78 8.12
N ILE A 14 7.17 11.77 8.48
CA ILE A 14 8.20 11.00 7.74
C ILE A 14 7.94 9.50 7.84
N LEU A 15 7.66 8.99 9.04
CA LEU A 15 7.44 7.57 9.27
C LEU A 15 6.16 7.07 8.58
N VAL A 16 5.07 7.83 8.66
CA VAL A 16 3.83 7.51 7.93
C VAL A 16 4.06 7.54 6.42
N SER A 17 4.79 8.54 5.90
CA SER A 17 5.12 8.60 4.47
C SER A 17 6.01 7.44 4.02
N ALA A 18 7.00 7.06 4.84
CA ALA A 18 7.85 5.90 4.59
C ALA A 18 7.06 4.59 4.65
N GLY A 19 6.15 4.43 5.61
CA GLY A 19 5.26 3.28 5.73
C GLY A 19 4.30 3.13 4.54
N CYS A 20 3.85 4.24 3.96
CA CYS A 20 3.07 4.21 2.72
C CYS A 20 3.90 3.74 1.51
N ALA A 21 5.20 4.01 1.48
CA ALA A 21 6.09 3.64 0.38
C ALA A 21 6.69 2.23 0.55
N ILE A 22 6.95 1.80 1.78
CA ILE A 22 7.54 0.50 2.11
C ILE A 22 6.41 -0.50 2.39
N GLY A 23 6.24 -1.49 1.52
CA GLY A 23 5.19 -2.49 1.69
C GLY A 23 5.45 -3.79 0.96
N LEU A 24 4.35 -4.52 0.71
CA LEU A 24 4.36 -5.85 0.08
C LEU A 24 5.05 -5.87 -1.28
N GLY A 25 4.96 -4.75 -2.02
CA GLY A 25 5.67 -4.58 -3.30
C GLY A 25 7.17 -4.79 -3.19
N ASN A 26 7.81 -4.28 -2.12
CA ASN A 26 9.25 -4.35 -1.95
C ASN A 26 9.72 -5.73 -1.46
N VAL A 27 8.89 -6.42 -0.68
CA VAL A 27 9.26 -7.70 -0.06
C VAL A 27 9.04 -8.89 -1.00
N TRP A 28 7.97 -8.86 -1.78
CA TRP A 28 7.61 -9.99 -2.63
C TRP A 28 7.75 -9.69 -4.12
N LYS A 29 7.14 -8.60 -4.60
CA LYS A 29 7.05 -8.33 -6.04
C LYS A 29 8.38 -7.87 -6.64
N PHE A 30 9.12 -7.02 -5.93
CA PHE A 30 10.40 -6.50 -6.40
C PHE A 30 11.45 -7.61 -6.57
N PRO A 31 11.72 -8.49 -5.58
CA PRO A 31 12.69 -9.57 -5.76
C PRO A 31 12.28 -10.54 -6.86
N TYR A 32 10.97 -10.84 -6.98
CA TYR A 32 10.45 -11.73 -8.03
C TYR A 32 10.73 -11.17 -9.44
N ILE A 33 10.35 -9.91 -9.69
CA ILE A 33 10.58 -9.23 -10.97
C ILE A 33 12.09 -9.07 -11.21
N CYS A 34 12.85 -8.65 -10.21
CA CYS A 34 14.29 -8.51 -10.31
C CYS A 34 14.96 -9.83 -10.72
N GLY A 35 14.58 -10.96 -10.11
CA GLY A 35 15.08 -12.29 -10.47
C GLY A 35 14.72 -12.68 -11.90
N GLN A 36 13.51 -12.36 -12.36
CA GLN A 36 13.03 -12.68 -13.71
C GLN A 36 13.71 -11.83 -14.81
N TYR A 37 14.02 -10.56 -14.54
CA TYR A 37 14.49 -9.60 -15.54
C TYR A 37 16.01 -9.31 -15.49
N GLY A 38 16.81 -10.28 -15.05
CA GLY A 38 18.28 -10.18 -15.15
C GLY A 38 18.97 -9.53 -13.94
N GLY A 39 18.32 -9.52 -12.77
CA GLY A 39 18.95 -9.22 -11.49
C GLY A 39 19.56 -7.82 -11.42
N ALA A 40 20.89 -7.77 -11.36
CA ALA A 40 21.63 -6.52 -11.21
C ALA A 40 21.37 -5.51 -12.35
N ALA A 41 21.22 -5.97 -13.59
CA ALA A 41 20.94 -5.08 -14.72
C ALA A 41 19.56 -4.39 -14.57
N PHE A 42 18.55 -5.14 -14.11
CA PHE A 42 17.23 -4.59 -13.78
C PHE A 42 17.32 -3.55 -12.66
N ILE A 43 18.10 -3.82 -11.61
CA ILE A 43 18.26 -2.89 -10.47
C ILE A 43 18.84 -1.55 -10.94
N VAL A 44 19.86 -1.55 -11.80
CA VAL A 44 20.46 -0.30 -12.30
C VAL A 44 19.42 0.53 -13.07
N ILE A 45 18.68 -0.10 -13.99
CA ILE A 45 17.63 0.57 -14.77
C ILE A 45 16.50 1.07 -13.85
N TYR A 46 16.10 0.25 -12.89
CA TYR A 46 15.10 0.61 -11.87
C TYR A 46 15.52 1.86 -11.08
N LEU A 47 16.77 1.95 -10.63
CA LEU A 47 17.29 3.10 -9.89
C LEU A 47 17.34 4.37 -10.74
N VAL A 48 17.70 4.25 -12.03
CA VAL A 48 17.63 5.38 -12.96
C VAL A 48 16.20 5.91 -13.06
N PHE A 49 15.23 5.05 -13.36
CA PHE A 49 13.82 5.45 -13.45
C PHE A 49 13.25 5.95 -12.12
N LEU A 50 13.69 5.40 -10.99
CA LEU A 50 13.31 5.90 -9.67
C LEU A 50 13.76 7.36 -9.49
N ALA A 51 14.98 7.69 -9.93
CA ALA A 51 15.51 9.05 -9.83
C ALA A 51 14.86 10.01 -10.83
N ILE A 52 14.65 9.61 -12.09
CA ILE A 52 14.16 10.52 -13.14
C ILE A 52 12.63 10.63 -13.22
N LEU A 53 11.88 9.61 -12.77
CA LEU A 53 10.42 9.62 -12.76
C LEU A 53 9.87 9.63 -11.34
N GLY A 54 10.34 8.72 -10.49
CA GLY A 54 9.81 8.56 -9.13
C GLY A 54 9.95 9.82 -8.29
N LEU A 55 11.16 10.38 -8.23
CA LEU A 55 11.43 11.58 -7.43
C LEU A 55 10.65 12.82 -7.91
N PRO A 56 10.63 13.17 -9.22
CA PRO A 56 9.81 14.29 -9.69
C PRO A 56 8.31 14.11 -9.45
N ILE A 57 7.76 12.91 -9.66
CA ILE A 57 6.34 12.63 -9.40
C ILE A 57 6.03 12.81 -7.91
N LEU A 58 6.89 12.29 -7.02
CA LEU A 58 6.72 12.45 -5.57
C LEU A 58 6.72 13.93 -5.15
N VAL A 59 7.65 14.73 -5.68
CA VAL A 59 7.71 16.18 -5.40
C VAL A 59 6.46 16.90 -5.90
N CYS A 60 5.96 16.52 -7.08
CA CYS A 60 4.69 17.04 -7.63
C CYS A 60 3.51 16.71 -6.72
N GLU A 61 3.36 15.46 -6.30
CA GLU A 61 2.26 15.03 -5.41
C GLU A 61 2.30 15.77 -4.06
N PHE A 62 3.48 15.90 -3.44
CA PHE A 62 3.65 16.67 -2.21
C PHE A 62 3.35 18.16 -2.39
N THR A 63 3.65 18.73 -3.54
CA THR A 63 3.37 20.15 -3.82
C THR A 63 1.87 20.38 -4.01
N ILE A 64 1.20 19.51 -4.77
CA ILE A 64 -0.26 19.55 -4.98
C ILE A 64 -1.02 19.33 -3.65
N GLY A 65 -0.59 18.36 -2.84
CA GLY A 65 -1.18 18.10 -1.53
C GLY A 65 -1.04 19.28 -0.56
N ARG A 66 0.15 19.91 -0.51
CA ARG A 66 0.39 21.09 0.32
C ARG A 66 -0.42 22.32 -0.14
N ALA A 67 -0.54 22.52 -1.44
CA ALA A 67 -1.29 23.64 -2.02
C ALA A 67 -2.80 23.51 -1.82
N SER A 68 -3.36 22.32 -2.04
CA SER A 68 -4.81 22.08 -1.90
C SER A 68 -5.27 21.87 -0.46
N ARG A 69 -4.40 21.36 0.43
CA ARG A 69 -4.75 20.86 1.77
C ARG A 69 -5.96 19.89 1.77
N GLY A 70 -6.20 19.23 0.64
CA GLY A 70 -7.32 18.35 0.37
C GLY A 70 -6.88 16.91 0.09
N SER A 71 -7.84 16.05 -0.26
CA SER A 71 -7.51 14.78 -0.93
C SER A 71 -7.12 15.06 -2.39
N MET A 72 -6.48 14.09 -3.07
CA MET A 72 -6.09 14.28 -4.47
C MET A 72 -7.28 14.62 -5.39
N ALA A 73 -8.46 14.04 -5.14
CA ALA A 73 -9.67 14.38 -5.88
C ALA A 73 -10.10 15.84 -5.68
N VAL A 74 -10.07 16.33 -4.43
CA VAL A 74 -10.35 17.73 -4.09
C VAL A 74 -9.28 18.66 -4.66
N ALA A 75 -8.02 18.23 -4.67
CA ALA A 75 -6.92 19.01 -5.23
C ALA A 75 -7.12 19.27 -6.73
N LEU A 76 -7.57 18.26 -7.47
CA LEU A 76 -7.86 18.36 -8.90
C LEU A 76 -9.06 19.25 -9.21
N ASP A 77 -10.02 19.36 -8.29
CA ASP A 77 -11.16 20.29 -8.43
C ASP A 77 -10.79 21.73 -8.03
N THR A 78 -9.93 21.89 -7.01
CA THR A 78 -9.62 23.22 -6.42
C THR A 78 -8.49 23.95 -7.12
N LEU A 79 -7.47 23.23 -7.61
CA LEU A 79 -6.30 23.80 -8.26
C LEU A 79 -6.44 23.86 -9.79
N GLU A 80 -7.60 23.48 -10.33
CA GLU A 80 -7.88 23.51 -11.76
C GLU A 80 -7.87 24.94 -12.31
N LYS A 81 -7.13 25.16 -13.40
CA LYS A 81 -7.17 26.44 -14.12
C LYS A 81 -8.46 26.54 -14.94
N LYS A 82 -9.08 27.72 -14.94
CA LYS A 82 -10.27 28.01 -15.76
C LYS A 82 -9.98 27.65 -17.24
N GLY A 83 -10.88 26.87 -17.85
CA GLY A 83 -10.75 26.42 -19.24
C GLY A 83 -10.09 25.05 -19.42
N THR A 84 -9.56 24.44 -18.36
CA THR A 84 -9.03 23.07 -18.39
C THR A 84 -10.06 22.06 -17.87
N ARG A 85 -9.77 20.75 -18.02
CA ARG A 85 -10.64 19.64 -17.61
C ARG A 85 -9.90 18.59 -16.76
N TRP A 86 -8.92 19.03 -15.98
CA TRP A 86 -8.09 18.19 -15.11
C TRP A 86 -8.90 17.49 -14.02
N HIS A 87 -10.03 18.07 -13.59
CA HIS A 87 -10.93 17.43 -12.62
C HIS A 87 -11.35 16.01 -13.04
N ARG A 88 -11.39 15.69 -14.34
CA ARG A 88 -11.79 14.36 -14.84
C ARG A 88 -10.80 13.26 -14.44
N LEU A 89 -9.52 13.60 -14.24
CA LEU A 89 -8.49 12.64 -13.82
C LEU A 89 -8.76 12.06 -12.42
N LYS A 90 -9.54 12.77 -11.58
CA LYS A 90 -9.86 12.28 -10.23
C LYS A 90 -10.54 10.91 -10.24
N TRP A 91 -11.38 10.64 -11.24
CA TRP A 91 -12.04 9.35 -11.39
C TRP A 91 -11.05 8.23 -11.67
N GLY A 92 -10.02 8.49 -12.48
CA GLY A 92 -8.93 7.55 -12.73
C GLY A 92 -8.10 7.29 -11.47
N CYS A 93 -7.73 8.34 -10.74
CA CYS A 93 -7.00 8.21 -9.47
C CYS A 93 -7.81 7.42 -8.42
N MET A 94 -9.11 7.70 -8.31
CA MET A 94 -10.01 6.97 -7.40
C MET A 94 -10.16 5.51 -7.81
N ALA A 95 -10.43 5.24 -9.08
CA ALA A 95 -10.52 3.87 -9.61
C ALA A 95 -9.23 3.09 -9.37
N GLY A 96 -8.07 3.70 -9.64
CA GLY A 96 -6.75 3.12 -9.36
C GLY A 96 -6.55 2.80 -7.89
N SER A 97 -6.98 3.69 -6.98
CA SER A 97 -6.91 3.46 -5.54
C SER A 97 -7.78 2.28 -5.10
N TYR A 98 -9.00 2.15 -5.62
CA TYR A 98 -9.88 1.01 -5.34
C TYR A 98 -9.33 -0.31 -5.89
N LEU A 99 -8.84 -0.31 -7.13
CA LEU A 99 -8.21 -1.50 -7.73
C LEU A 99 -6.97 -1.94 -6.95
N LEU A 100 -6.15 -0.98 -6.53
CA LEU A 100 -4.98 -1.26 -5.70
C LEU A 100 -5.40 -1.87 -4.35
N MET A 101 -6.44 -1.34 -3.72
CA MET A 101 -6.97 -1.86 -2.46
C MET A 101 -7.52 -3.29 -2.60
N MET A 102 -8.23 -3.62 -3.67
CA MET A 102 -8.72 -4.98 -3.94
C MET A 102 -7.58 -6.00 -3.98
N PHE A 103 -6.47 -5.64 -4.62
CA PHE A 103 -5.28 -6.49 -4.69
C PHE A 103 -4.54 -6.56 -3.34
N TYR A 104 -4.29 -5.41 -2.70
CA TYR A 104 -3.50 -5.35 -1.45
C TYR A 104 -4.17 -6.07 -0.28
N THR A 105 -5.49 -6.00 -0.19
CA THR A 105 -6.25 -6.67 0.89
C THR A 105 -6.17 -8.20 0.78
N LEU A 106 -6.14 -8.73 -0.45
CA LEU A 106 -5.95 -10.16 -0.68
C LEU A 106 -4.57 -10.64 -0.26
N VAL A 107 -3.51 -9.95 -0.71
CA VAL A 107 -2.12 -10.29 -0.38
C VAL A 107 -1.85 -10.09 1.12
N GLY A 108 -2.41 -9.02 1.72
CA GLY A 108 -2.38 -8.81 3.16
C GLY A 108 -3.04 -9.97 3.94
N GLY A 109 -4.16 -10.49 3.43
CA GLY A 109 -4.80 -11.70 3.95
C GLY A 109 -3.89 -12.93 3.93
N TRP A 110 -3.13 -13.14 2.85
CA TRP A 110 -2.15 -14.24 2.79
C TRP A 110 -1.09 -14.11 3.88
N MET A 111 -0.58 -12.90 4.12
CA MET A 111 0.41 -12.66 5.17
C MET A 111 -0.14 -12.95 6.55
N LEU A 112 -1.39 -12.54 6.84
CA LEU A 112 -2.05 -12.86 8.12
C LEU A 112 -2.28 -14.37 8.29
N CYS A 113 -2.70 -15.06 7.21
CA CYS A 113 -2.85 -16.50 7.21
C CYS A 113 -1.53 -17.21 7.53
N TYR A 114 -0.44 -16.81 6.87
CA TYR A 114 0.88 -17.40 7.10
C TYR A 114 1.46 -17.06 8.46
N MET A 115 1.22 -15.85 8.97
CA MET A 115 1.54 -15.49 10.35
C MET A 115 0.82 -16.41 11.33
N TRP A 116 -0.48 -16.66 11.11
CA TRP A 116 -1.24 -17.59 11.94
C TRP A 116 -0.73 -19.03 11.83
N LYS A 117 -0.47 -19.53 10.61
CA LYS A 117 0.11 -20.87 10.38
C LYS A 117 1.46 -21.04 11.08
N TYR A 118 2.29 -19.99 11.10
CA TYR A 118 3.57 -19.99 11.81
C TYR A 118 3.37 -20.07 13.33
N VAL A 119 2.55 -19.19 13.89
CA VAL A 119 2.28 -19.13 15.34
C VAL A 119 1.58 -20.38 15.87
N SER A 120 0.68 -20.97 15.07
CA SER A 120 -0.02 -22.22 15.40
C SER A 120 0.82 -23.48 15.19
N GLY A 121 2.06 -23.36 14.70
CA GLY A 121 2.96 -24.49 14.47
C GLY A 121 2.63 -25.33 13.23
N GLN A 122 1.64 -24.95 12.42
CA GLN A 122 1.18 -25.74 11.27
C GLN A 122 2.22 -25.89 10.15
N ILE A 123 3.20 -24.99 10.10
CA ILE A 123 4.28 -25.00 9.09
C ILE A 123 5.65 -25.32 9.67
N VAL A 124 5.73 -25.61 10.97
CA VAL A 124 7.00 -25.95 11.63
C VAL A 124 7.37 -27.39 11.27
N GLY A 125 8.55 -27.57 10.66
CA GLY A 125 9.05 -28.89 10.24
C GLY A 125 8.53 -29.39 8.88
N LEU A 126 7.78 -28.57 8.14
CA LEU A 126 7.39 -28.89 6.77
C LEU A 126 8.51 -28.61 5.78
N ASP A 127 8.64 -29.46 4.76
CA ASP A 127 9.55 -29.22 3.64
C ASP A 127 8.97 -28.17 2.66
N THR A 128 9.84 -27.59 1.84
CA THR A 128 9.53 -26.55 0.85
C THR A 128 8.38 -26.93 -0.08
N VAL A 129 8.30 -28.19 -0.51
CA VAL A 129 7.21 -28.72 -1.36
C VAL A 129 5.87 -28.72 -0.62
N GLN A 130 5.87 -29.08 0.67
CA GLN A 130 4.66 -29.11 1.49
C GLN A 130 4.15 -27.70 1.80
N ILE A 131 5.07 -26.74 2.01
CA ILE A 131 4.72 -25.33 2.18
C ILE A 131 4.09 -24.76 0.89
N ALA A 132 4.64 -25.11 -0.27
CA ALA A 132 4.08 -24.75 -1.58
C ALA A 132 2.69 -25.37 -1.80
N GLY A 133 2.50 -26.63 -1.41
CA GLY A 133 1.19 -27.29 -1.41
C GLY A 133 0.18 -26.55 -0.54
N SER A 134 0.56 -26.19 0.69
CA SER A 134 -0.30 -25.43 1.61
C SER A 134 -0.69 -24.04 1.07
N PHE A 135 0.18 -23.43 0.26
CA PHE A 135 -0.14 -22.18 -0.45
C PHE A 135 -1.18 -22.43 -1.53
N SER A 136 -0.98 -23.47 -2.35
CA SER A 136 -1.92 -23.86 -3.39
C SER A 136 -3.31 -24.18 -2.81
N ASP A 137 -3.38 -24.95 -1.73
CA ASP A 137 -4.64 -25.29 -1.06
C ASP A 137 -5.36 -24.05 -0.53
N MET A 138 -4.62 -23.08 0.01
CA MET A 138 -5.17 -21.80 0.43
C MET A 138 -5.75 -21.03 -0.77
N LEU A 139 -5.05 -20.99 -1.91
CA LEU A 139 -5.53 -20.33 -3.13
C LEU A 139 -6.78 -21.01 -3.72
N GLN A 140 -6.94 -22.32 -3.51
CA GLN A 140 -8.11 -23.08 -3.97
C GLN A 140 -9.29 -23.02 -3.00
N SER A 141 -9.15 -22.39 -1.83
CA SER A 141 -10.20 -22.30 -0.82
C SER A 141 -10.80 -20.88 -0.75
N PRO A 142 -11.95 -20.61 -1.41
CA PRO A 142 -12.59 -19.29 -1.40
C PRO A 142 -12.93 -18.82 0.02
N VAL A 143 -13.32 -19.75 0.90
CA VAL A 143 -13.70 -19.44 2.29
C VAL A 143 -12.49 -18.95 3.08
N GLN A 144 -11.34 -19.64 2.98
CA GLN A 144 -10.12 -19.21 3.67
C GLN A 144 -9.62 -17.88 3.13
N MET A 145 -9.55 -17.72 1.81
CA MET A 145 -9.09 -16.46 1.20
C MET A 145 -9.97 -15.28 1.60
N THR A 146 -11.29 -15.46 1.54
CA THR A 146 -12.25 -14.40 1.89
C THR A 146 -12.18 -14.08 3.39
N GLY A 147 -12.08 -15.09 4.25
CA GLY A 147 -11.96 -14.89 5.70
C GLY A 147 -10.74 -14.05 6.09
N TRP A 148 -9.56 -14.39 5.55
CA TRP A 148 -8.33 -13.65 5.83
C TRP A 148 -8.30 -12.26 5.19
N MET A 149 -8.89 -12.10 4.01
CA MET A 149 -9.05 -10.79 3.38
C MET A 149 -9.96 -9.88 4.22
N ILE A 150 -11.11 -10.40 4.70
CA ILE A 150 -11.98 -9.65 5.62
C ILE A 150 -11.24 -9.27 6.90
N ALA A 151 -10.45 -10.18 7.48
CA ALA A 151 -9.64 -9.88 8.66
C ALA A 151 -8.64 -8.73 8.39
N ALA A 152 -7.93 -8.78 7.27
CA ALA A 152 -7.00 -7.71 6.86
C ALA A 152 -7.72 -6.36 6.69
N VAL A 153 -8.90 -6.37 6.07
CA VAL A 153 -9.75 -5.19 5.90
C VAL A 153 -10.20 -4.64 7.25
N VAL A 154 -10.74 -5.48 8.14
CA VAL A 154 -11.23 -5.04 9.46
C VAL A 154 -10.11 -4.43 10.30
N ILE A 155 -8.92 -5.04 10.31
CA ILE A 155 -7.75 -4.49 11.02
C ILE A 155 -7.37 -3.12 10.45
N SER A 156 -7.28 -3.02 9.11
CA SER A 156 -6.89 -1.79 8.43
C SER A 156 -7.91 -0.66 8.65
N PHE A 157 -9.20 -0.96 8.52
CA PHE A 157 -10.27 0.00 8.79
C PHE A 157 -10.34 0.39 10.26
N GLY A 158 -10.08 -0.55 11.18
CA GLY A 158 -9.99 -0.27 12.61
C GLY A 158 -8.92 0.78 12.92
N ILE A 159 -7.73 0.64 12.31
CA ILE A 159 -6.64 1.62 12.44
C ILE A 159 -7.05 2.97 11.84
N CYS A 160 -7.65 2.98 10.64
CA CYS A 160 -8.10 4.21 9.99
C CYS A 160 -9.22 4.93 10.78
N ALA A 161 -10.10 4.18 11.45
CA ALA A 161 -11.19 4.72 12.24
C ALA A 161 -10.71 5.47 13.49
N LEU A 162 -9.52 5.13 14.02
CA LEU A 162 -8.88 5.83 15.12
C LEU A 162 -8.32 7.21 14.72
N GLY A 163 -8.34 7.56 13.43
CA GLY A 163 -7.88 8.86 12.93
C GLY A 163 -6.38 8.92 12.65
N LEU A 164 -5.89 10.10 12.25
CA LEU A 164 -4.52 10.30 11.80
C LEU A 164 -3.56 10.24 12.99
N GLN A 165 -3.82 11.01 14.05
CA GLN A 165 -2.92 11.12 15.20
C GLN A 165 -2.98 9.89 16.11
N ASN A 166 -4.20 9.45 16.46
CA ASN A 166 -4.41 8.37 17.44
C ASN A 166 -4.32 6.97 16.82
N GLY A 167 -4.51 6.84 15.49
CA GLY A 167 -4.37 5.58 14.76
C GLY A 167 -3.02 5.51 14.03
N VAL A 168 -2.98 6.09 12.83
CA VAL A 168 -1.89 5.89 11.87
C VAL A 168 -0.55 6.37 12.40
N GLU A 169 -0.46 7.60 12.90
CA GLU A 169 0.79 8.19 13.40
C GLU A 169 1.30 7.48 14.67
N LYS A 170 0.41 7.03 15.55
CA LYS A 170 0.80 6.33 16.79
C LYS A 170 1.31 4.91 16.54
N ILE A 171 0.74 4.20 15.56
CA ILE A 171 1.13 2.83 15.22
C ILE A 171 2.43 2.81 14.40
N THR A 172 2.70 3.86 13.63
CA THR A 172 3.87 3.93 12.75
C THR A 172 5.11 4.54 13.44
N LYS A 173 4.92 5.23 14.57
CA LYS A 173 6.01 5.67 15.45
C LYS A 173 6.52 4.52 16.31
#